data_AF-A0A151F2L0-F1
#
_entry.id   AF-A0A151F2L0-F1
#
_cell.length_a   1.000
_cell.length_b   1.000
_cell.length_c   1.000
_cell.angle_alpha   90.00
_cell.angle_beta   90.00
_cell.angle_gamma   90.00
#
_symmetry.space_group_name_H-M   'P 1'
#
loop_
_entity.id
_entity.type
_entity.pdbx_description
1 polymer ?
#
loop_
_entity_poly.entity_id
_entity_poly.type
_entity_poly.pdbx_seq_one_letter_code
_entity_poly.pdbx_strand_id
1 'polypeptide(L)'
;MIKFKRIRGKTNPSAFNIFQGGIFPSSLRFSSIYDLIDPVEPFFRSIPFDKEEAIEIINKMINKLETDFDTIGQKEAFFLIFLDDILKIREKILETSFLGLEDRILKDFESMVSSLSKIGIEITDCPDIFFVDQYPHPFDEMIWLAASIFPEDERNYGAKSGIYFRNDKIVPYLSTSLAGHELMHFVMEEDHKILPTRLEEGICDLVGSLYLTLQIHDPDTSKNIMRNNLFSYPSEEIWNLYAYNLKQAGLIYKEYGLRGICWLVNQNNRSSKIKAVERKLLKGRIPELGIESGNFDEDLTAILNELIGFPLNLVVSPLAYYSACNIEIGISSLDIIKDLNLYKDEALEAFNELEFMFPLIARKDNIIMDEIIKNYIDLNVLRYRIDRKWIEELIRDIIDKRGLRK
;
A
#
# COMPACT_ATOMS: atom_id res chain seq x y z
N MET A 1 -27.31 -8.58 14.33
CA MET A 1 -27.45 -7.11 14.22
C MET A 1 -26.17 -6.53 14.76
N ILE A 2 -25.32 -5.98 13.88
CA ILE A 2 -24.02 -5.42 14.25
C ILE A 2 -24.27 -4.15 15.06
N LYS A 3 -23.63 -4.01 16.23
CA LYS A 3 -23.80 -2.85 17.10
C LYS A 3 -22.63 -1.90 16.86
N PHE A 4 -22.93 -0.74 16.30
CA PHE A 4 -21.93 0.31 16.14
C PHE A 4 -21.99 1.26 17.33
N LYS A 5 -20.85 1.45 18.02
CA LYS A 5 -20.78 2.38 19.15
C LYS A 5 -19.77 3.48 18.84
N ARG A 6 -20.29 4.66 18.50
CA ARG A 6 -19.48 5.84 18.24
C ARG A 6 -19.06 6.48 19.57
N ILE A 7 -17.78 6.41 19.91
CA ILE A 7 -17.20 7.18 21.01
C ILE A 7 -16.53 8.41 20.40
N ARG A 8 -17.30 9.47 20.14
CA ARG A 8 -16.75 10.67 19.48
C ARG A 8 -15.67 11.30 20.33
N GLY A 9 -14.45 11.25 19.82
CA GLY A 9 -13.40 12.16 20.21
C GLY A 9 -13.42 13.46 19.40
N LYS A 10 -12.54 14.40 19.73
CA LYS A 10 -12.41 15.76 19.21
C LYS A 10 -11.38 15.89 18.08
N THR A 11 -10.54 14.90 17.77
CA THR A 11 -9.58 15.03 16.66
C THR A 11 -10.29 14.81 15.35
N ASN A 12 -10.24 15.82 14.48
CA ASN A 12 -10.88 15.75 13.16
C ASN A 12 -9.84 15.30 12.13
N PRO A 13 -10.26 14.54 11.10
CA PRO A 13 -9.49 14.37 9.87
C PRO A 13 -9.00 15.73 9.32
N SER A 14 -7.98 15.68 8.47
CA SER A 14 -7.36 16.85 7.82
C SER A 14 -7.30 16.67 6.31
N ALA A 15 -6.95 17.73 5.57
CA ALA A 15 -6.72 17.63 4.12
C ALA A 15 -5.69 16.55 3.75
N PHE A 16 -4.83 16.13 4.68
CA PHE A 16 -3.86 15.06 4.47
C PHE A 16 -4.54 13.71 4.25
N ASN A 17 -5.62 13.43 4.98
CA ASN A 17 -6.40 12.21 4.82
C ASN A 17 -7.05 12.16 3.42
N ILE A 18 -7.43 13.31 2.86
CA ILE A 18 -7.93 13.44 1.48
C ILE A 18 -6.80 13.17 0.48
N PHE A 19 -5.62 13.77 0.69
CA PHE A 19 -4.44 13.51 -0.15
C PHE A 19 -4.10 12.02 -0.20
N GLN A 20 -4.03 11.35 0.96
CA GLN A 20 -3.79 9.91 1.04
C GLN A 20 -4.91 9.10 0.38
N GLY A 21 -6.17 9.55 0.45
CA GLY A 21 -7.28 8.92 -0.26
C GLY A 21 -7.17 8.99 -1.79
N GLY A 22 -6.36 9.90 -2.33
CA GLY A 22 -5.98 9.88 -3.75
C GLY A 22 -4.85 8.92 -4.08
N ILE A 23 -3.97 8.59 -3.12
CA ILE A 23 -2.81 7.72 -3.35
C ILE A 23 -3.22 6.29 -3.67
N PHE A 24 -4.09 5.71 -2.84
CA PHE A 24 -4.46 4.30 -2.93
C PHE A 24 -5.20 3.88 -4.21
N PRO A 25 -6.10 4.69 -4.79
CA PRO A 25 -6.69 4.36 -6.10
C PRO A 25 -5.77 4.71 -7.29
N SER A 26 -4.61 5.34 -7.08
CA SER A 26 -3.69 5.72 -8.17
C SER A 26 -2.60 4.66 -8.42
N SER A 27 -2.35 4.35 -9.69
CA SER A 27 -1.20 3.53 -10.12
C SER A 27 0.07 4.38 -10.12
N LEU A 28 0.77 4.40 -8.98
CA LEU A 28 1.92 5.26 -8.71
C LEU A 28 3.23 4.49 -8.85
N ARG A 29 4.32 5.22 -9.12
CA ARG A 29 5.62 4.63 -9.53
C ARG A 29 6.74 4.84 -8.52
N PHE A 30 6.50 5.55 -7.44
CA PHE A 30 7.49 5.69 -6.38
C PHE A 30 7.71 4.37 -5.62
N SER A 31 8.90 4.23 -5.04
CA SER A 31 9.30 3.05 -4.31
C SER A 31 8.67 2.94 -2.92
N SER A 32 8.31 4.04 -2.28
CA SER A 32 7.82 4.08 -0.89
C SER A 32 6.76 5.16 -0.70
N ILE A 33 5.59 4.78 -0.16
CA ILE A 33 4.55 5.76 0.21
C ILE A 33 5.03 6.65 1.36
N TYR A 34 5.83 6.13 2.29
CA TYR A 34 6.35 6.87 3.44
C TYR A 34 7.27 8.01 3.03
N ASP A 35 8.10 7.79 2.01
CA ASP A 35 8.99 8.84 1.48
C ASP A 35 8.20 9.97 0.79
N LEU A 36 6.98 9.69 0.33
CA LEU A 36 6.05 10.72 -0.16
C LEU A 36 5.32 11.40 0.99
N ILE A 37 4.66 10.64 1.86
CA ILE A 37 3.69 11.19 2.79
C ILE A 37 4.35 11.91 3.98
N ASP A 38 5.51 11.45 4.46
CA ASP A 38 6.20 12.07 5.59
C ASP A 38 6.56 13.55 5.33
N PRO A 39 7.23 13.91 4.22
CA PRO A 39 7.52 15.31 3.93
C PRO A 39 6.25 16.10 3.58
N VAL A 40 5.16 15.46 3.13
CA VAL A 40 3.91 16.14 2.75
C VAL A 40 2.98 16.38 3.96
N GLU A 41 2.96 15.48 4.95
CA GLU A 41 2.02 15.48 6.08
C GLU A 41 1.94 16.82 6.81
N PRO A 42 3.06 17.45 7.25
CA PRO A 42 2.99 18.67 8.07
C PRO A 42 2.22 19.80 7.40
N PHE A 43 2.22 19.82 6.08
CA PHE A 43 1.64 20.88 5.27
C PHE A 43 0.14 20.72 5.10
N PHE A 44 -0.32 19.49 4.86
CA PHE A 44 -1.75 19.19 4.75
C PHE A 44 -2.43 19.03 6.12
N ARG A 45 -1.69 18.64 7.16
CA ARG A 45 -2.27 18.39 8.50
C ARG A 45 -2.78 19.66 9.18
N SER A 46 -2.22 20.82 8.83
CA SER A 46 -2.67 22.12 9.33
C SER A 46 -4.00 22.60 8.70
N ILE A 47 -4.50 21.86 7.70
CA ILE A 47 -5.61 22.26 6.85
C ILE A 47 -6.81 21.36 7.19
N PRO A 48 -8.01 21.93 7.38
CA PRO A 48 -9.21 21.16 7.68
C PRO A 48 -9.45 20.06 6.64
N PHE A 49 -10.25 19.04 7.00
CA PHE A 49 -10.73 18.04 6.06
C PHE A 49 -11.69 18.66 5.03
N ASP A 50 -11.10 19.27 4.01
CA ASP A 50 -11.80 19.99 2.95
C ASP A 50 -11.16 19.62 1.60
N LYS A 51 -11.99 19.14 0.68
CA LYS A 51 -11.54 18.59 -0.60
C LYS A 51 -11.01 19.69 -1.50
N GLU A 52 -11.68 20.82 -1.52
CA GLU A 52 -11.35 21.99 -2.33
C GLU A 52 -10.02 22.59 -1.87
N GLU A 53 -9.80 22.72 -0.56
CA GLU A 53 -8.52 23.19 -0.01
C GLU A 53 -7.38 22.20 -0.30
N ALA A 54 -7.62 20.88 -0.18
CA ALA A 54 -6.65 19.86 -0.55
C ALA A 54 -6.23 19.98 -2.03
N ILE A 55 -7.21 20.12 -2.93
CA ILE A 55 -6.98 20.30 -4.37
C ILE A 55 -6.25 21.61 -4.67
N GLU A 56 -6.54 22.70 -3.96
CA GLU A 56 -5.82 23.97 -4.13
C GLU A 56 -4.32 23.81 -3.86
N ILE A 57 -3.94 23.09 -2.80
CA ILE A 57 -2.53 22.82 -2.48
C ILE A 57 -1.88 21.98 -3.56
N ILE A 58 -2.57 20.91 -4.00
CA ILE A 58 -2.06 20.03 -5.05
C ILE A 58 -1.86 20.81 -6.36
N ASN A 59 -2.77 21.70 -6.72
CA ASN A 59 -2.61 22.57 -7.90
C ASN A 59 -1.40 23.50 -7.76
N LYS A 60 -1.08 23.99 -6.55
CA LYS A 60 0.15 24.77 -6.32
C LYS A 60 1.41 23.92 -6.49
N MET A 61 1.38 22.66 -6.04
CA MET A 61 2.47 21.71 -6.29
C MET A 61 2.66 21.50 -7.78
N ILE A 62 1.58 21.22 -8.51
CA ILE A 62 1.58 21.02 -9.96
C ILE A 62 2.16 22.24 -10.68
N ASN A 63 1.63 23.44 -10.43
CA ASN A 63 2.11 24.68 -11.08
C ASN A 63 3.59 24.97 -10.80
N LYS A 64 4.13 24.49 -9.68
CA LYS A 64 5.55 24.64 -9.34
C LYS A 64 6.42 23.57 -10.01
N LEU A 65 5.87 22.38 -10.23
CA LEU A 65 6.52 21.28 -10.94
C LEU A 65 6.47 21.44 -12.47
N GLU A 66 5.48 22.16 -13.00
CA GLU A 66 5.38 22.58 -14.42
C GLU A 66 6.47 23.62 -14.73
N THR A 67 7.70 23.17 -14.84
CA THR A 67 8.87 23.98 -15.21
C THR A 67 9.57 23.31 -16.39
N ASP A 68 9.91 24.10 -17.40
CA ASP A 68 10.77 23.65 -18.48
C ASP A 68 12.22 23.64 -17.99
N PHE A 69 12.92 22.53 -18.22
CA PHE A 69 14.32 22.37 -17.83
C PHE A 69 15.22 22.43 -19.07
N ASP A 70 16.19 23.35 -19.04
CA ASP A 70 17.22 23.47 -20.09
C ASP A 70 18.19 22.30 -20.11
N THR A 71 18.27 21.50 -19.04
CA THR A 71 19.06 20.27 -18.97
C THR A 71 18.47 19.43 -17.86
N ILE A 72 18.33 18.12 -18.06
CA ILE A 72 17.68 17.21 -17.11
C ILE A 72 18.74 16.41 -16.34
N GLY A 73 18.89 16.71 -15.05
CA GLY A 73 19.62 15.86 -14.09
C GLY A 73 18.67 15.02 -13.24
N GLN A 74 19.17 14.47 -12.13
CA GLN A 74 18.41 13.64 -11.20
C GLN A 74 17.21 14.36 -10.59
N LYS A 75 17.38 15.63 -10.18
CA LYS A 75 16.33 16.42 -9.54
C LYS A 75 15.23 16.82 -10.52
N GLU A 76 15.62 17.22 -11.72
CA GLU A 76 14.69 17.60 -12.79
C GLU A 76 13.89 16.38 -13.26
N ALA A 77 14.56 15.24 -13.47
CA ALA A 77 13.91 13.98 -13.79
C ALA A 77 12.90 13.57 -12.69
N PHE A 78 13.27 13.72 -11.41
CA PHE A 78 12.37 13.51 -10.29
C PHE A 78 11.12 14.39 -10.39
N PHE A 79 11.26 15.70 -10.63
CA PHE A 79 10.10 16.59 -10.72
C PHE A 79 9.18 16.25 -11.90
N LEU A 80 9.73 15.85 -13.05
CA LEU A 80 8.95 15.44 -14.21
C LEU A 80 8.11 14.17 -13.93
N ILE A 81 8.71 13.14 -13.35
CA ILE A 81 7.99 11.88 -13.05
C ILE A 81 7.05 12.04 -11.84
N PHE A 82 7.43 12.85 -10.86
CA PHE A 82 6.62 13.15 -9.69
C PHE A 82 5.39 13.98 -10.04
N LEU A 83 5.50 14.90 -11.00
CA LEU A 83 4.37 15.67 -11.52
C LEU A 83 3.25 14.75 -12.05
N ASP A 84 3.58 13.74 -12.86
CA ASP A 84 2.59 12.79 -13.39
C ASP A 84 1.93 11.96 -12.28
N ASP A 85 2.68 11.56 -11.25
CA ASP A 85 2.11 10.88 -10.08
C ASP A 85 1.17 11.80 -9.28
N ILE A 86 1.53 13.08 -9.09
CA ILE A 86 0.67 14.07 -8.40
C ILE A 86 -0.58 14.41 -9.22
N LEU A 87 -0.49 14.45 -10.55
CA LEU A 87 -1.64 14.62 -11.45
C LEU A 87 -2.65 13.48 -11.29
N LYS A 88 -2.16 12.23 -11.24
CA LYS A 88 -3.00 11.03 -10.99
C LYS A 88 -3.67 11.07 -9.62
N ILE A 89 -2.95 11.48 -8.57
CA ILE A 89 -3.52 11.64 -7.22
C ILE A 89 -4.63 12.69 -7.25
N ARG A 90 -4.40 13.84 -7.90
CA ARG A 90 -5.41 14.90 -8.03
C ARG A 90 -6.67 14.39 -8.73
N GLU A 91 -6.51 13.69 -9.85
CA GLU A 91 -7.62 13.10 -10.61
C GLU A 91 -8.45 12.18 -9.71
N LYS A 92 -7.82 11.27 -8.97
CA LYS A 92 -8.53 10.38 -8.06
C LYS A 92 -9.23 11.10 -6.90
N ILE A 93 -8.64 12.17 -6.37
CA ILE A 93 -9.32 12.99 -5.35
C ILE A 93 -10.57 13.65 -5.96
N LEU A 94 -10.49 14.18 -7.18
CA LEU A 94 -11.63 14.80 -7.85
C LEU A 94 -12.79 13.80 -8.05
N GLU A 95 -12.49 12.55 -8.40
CA GLU A 95 -13.46 11.47 -8.57
C GLU A 95 -14.05 10.96 -7.24
N THR A 96 -13.30 11.06 -6.14
CA THR A 96 -13.65 10.45 -4.86
C THR A 96 -14.58 11.32 -4.01
N SER A 97 -15.59 10.70 -3.40
CA SER A 97 -16.43 11.32 -2.36
C SER A 97 -15.88 10.98 -0.96
N PHE A 98 -15.53 12.02 -0.22
CA PHE A 98 -14.94 11.93 1.12
C PHE A 98 -15.95 12.15 2.26
N LEU A 99 -17.25 12.27 1.94
CA LEU A 99 -18.28 12.49 2.95
C LEU A 99 -18.56 11.21 3.74
N GLY A 100 -18.66 11.35 5.08
CA GLY A 100 -19.07 10.27 5.97
C GLY A 100 -18.09 9.09 6.01
N LEU A 101 -16.79 9.34 6.13
CA LEU A 101 -15.77 8.28 6.14
C LEU A 101 -16.04 7.18 7.17
N GLU A 102 -16.37 7.56 8.41
CA GLU A 102 -16.75 6.59 9.45
C GLU A 102 -17.94 5.73 9.01
N ASP A 103 -19.02 6.36 8.53
CA ASP A 103 -20.23 5.66 8.09
C ASP A 103 -19.96 4.74 6.88
N ARG A 104 -19.04 5.14 5.98
CA ARG A 104 -18.57 4.30 4.88
C ARG A 104 -17.83 3.08 5.40
N ILE A 105 -16.86 3.25 6.30
CA ILE A 105 -16.11 2.13 6.90
C ILE A 105 -17.07 1.15 7.56
N LEU A 106 -18.08 1.63 8.30
CA LEU A 106 -19.08 0.77 8.91
C LEU A 106 -19.89 -0.02 7.87
N LYS A 107 -20.36 0.65 6.81
CA LYS A 107 -21.10 -0.02 5.73
C LYS A 107 -20.25 -1.05 4.98
N ASP A 108 -19.00 -0.70 4.69
CA ASP A 108 -18.03 -1.57 4.05
C ASP A 108 -17.79 -2.79 4.94
N PHE A 109 -17.60 -2.59 6.24
CA PHE A 109 -17.43 -3.66 7.23
C PHE A 109 -18.62 -4.63 7.28
N GLU A 110 -19.88 -4.15 7.20
CA GLU A 110 -21.04 -5.03 7.08
C GLU A 110 -20.97 -5.92 5.83
N SER A 111 -20.50 -5.34 4.72
CA SER A 111 -20.34 -6.05 3.45
C SER A 111 -19.20 -7.07 3.52
N MET A 112 -18.12 -6.77 4.25
CA MET A 112 -17.02 -7.72 4.53
C MET A 112 -17.52 -8.94 5.30
N VAL A 113 -18.28 -8.72 6.38
CA VAL A 113 -18.87 -9.80 7.17
C VAL A 113 -19.75 -10.69 6.28
N SER A 114 -20.58 -10.09 5.42
CA SER A 114 -21.39 -10.85 4.46
C SER A 114 -20.55 -11.66 3.47
N SER A 115 -19.44 -11.09 2.99
CA SER A 115 -18.53 -11.77 2.06
C SER A 115 -17.78 -12.93 2.69
N LEU A 116 -17.38 -12.83 3.97
CA LEU A 116 -16.78 -13.94 4.72
C LEU A 116 -17.73 -15.14 4.84
N SER A 117 -19.00 -14.91 5.20
CA SER A 117 -19.99 -16.00 5.26
C SER A 117 -20.18 -16.68 3.90
N LYS A 118 -20.13 -15.94 2.77
CA LYS A 118 -20.25 -16.54 1.43
C LYS A 118 -19.14 -17.53 1.10
N ILE A 119 -17.94 -17.33 1.64
CA ILE A 119 -16.80 -18.23 1.43
C ILE A 119 -16.71 -19.32 2.49
N GLY A 120 -17.62 -19.32 3.47
CA GLY A 120 -17.72 -20.34 4.52
C GLY A 120 -16.93 -20.02 5.78
N ILE A 121 -16.62 -18.74 6.03
CA ILE A 121 -16.06 -18.25 7.29
C ILE A 121 -17.20 -17.59 8.06
N GLU A 122 -17.69 -18.26 9.09
CA GLU A 122 -18.78 -17.75 9.92
C GLU A 122 -18.23 -16.95 11.11
N ILE A 123 -18.78 -15.75 11.30
CA ILE A 123 -18.49 -14.91 12.46
C ILE A 123 -19.63 -15.08 13.46
N THR A 124 -19.36 -15.76 14.58
CA THR A 124 -20.36 -15.98 15.62
C THR A 124 -20.68 -14.71 16.39
N ASP A 125 -19.64 -13.94 16.72
CA ASP A 125 -19.72 -12.67 17.43
C ASP A 125 -18.96 -11.60 16.64
N CYS A 126 -19.71 -10.69 16.03
CA CYS A 126 -19.13 -9.61 15.24
C CYS A 126 -18.54 -8.55 16.17
N PRO A 127 -17.27 -8.12 16.00
CA PRO A 127 -16.67 -7.15 16.88
C PRO A 127 -17.34 -5.78 16.76
N ASP A 128 -17.41 -5.06 17.88
CA ASP A 128 -17.81 -3.66 17.86
C ASP A 128 -16.73 -2.83 17.17
N ILE A 129 -17.12 -1.84 16.36
CA ILE A 129 -16.21 -0.85 15.77
C ILE A 129 -16.22 0.42 16.61
N PHE A 130 -15.03 0.90 16.97
CA PHE A 130 -14.80 2.14 17.71
C PHE A 130 -13.98 3.12 16.88
N PHE A 131 -14.41 4.37 16.86
CA PHE A 131 -13.64 5.50 16.34
C PHE A 131 -13.21 6.35 17.54
N VAL A 132 -11.91 6.51 17.76
CA VAL A 132 -11.35 7.13 18.97
C VAL A 132 -10.26 8.14 18.64
N ASP A 133 -10.04 9.13 19.50
CA ASP A 133 -8.86 10.01 19.35
C ASP A 133 -7.58 9.33 19.80
N GLN A 134 -7.71 8.48 20.81
CA GLN A 134 -6.63 7.74 21.46
C GLN A 134 -7.16 6.37 21.83
N TYR A 135 -6.33 5.34 21.67
CA TYR A 135 -6.67 3.99 22.10
C TYR A 135 -6.86 3.94 23.63
N PRO A 136 -7.66 3.00 24.14
CA PRO A 136 -7.75 2.78 25.58
C PRO A 136 -6.39 2.29 26.12
N HIS A 137 -6.07 2.67 27.35
CA HIS A 137 -4.89 2.18 28.07
C HIS A 137 -4.91 0.63 28.16
N PRO A 138 -3.77 -0.09 28.00
CA PRO A 138 -2.39 0.39 27.87
C PRO A 138 -1.92 0.68 26.43
N PHE A 139 -2.83 0.74 25.47
CA PHE A 139 -2.52 0.87 24.06
C PHE A 139 -2.45 2.33 23.59
N ASP A 140 -2.57 3.28 24.51
CA ASP A 140 -2.78 4.70 24.25
C ASP A 140 -1.59 5.41 23.59
N GLU A 141 -0.41 4.78 23.61
CA GLU A 141 0.82 5.23 22.93
C GLU A 141 0.99 4.66 21.50
N MET A 142 0.14 3.73 21.08
CA MET A 142 0.26 3.10 19.75
C MET A 142 0.01 4.11 18.62
N ILE A 143 0.86 4.05 17.59
CA ILE A 143 0.81 4.94 16.43
C ILE A 143 -0.01 4.37 15.26
N TRP A 144 -0.59 3.18 15.43
CA TRP A 144 -1.30 2.46 14.39
C TRP A 144 -2.60 3.16 13.99
N LEU A 145 -3.00 3.01 12.72
CA LEU A 145 -4.27 3.54 12.21
C LEU A 145 -5.47 2.80 12.79
N ALA A 146 -5.36 1.47 12.83
CA ALA A 146 -6.36 0.57 13.41
C ALA A 146 -5.68 -0.44 14.34
N ALA A 147 -6.45 -1.00 15.27
CA ALA A 147 -6.03 -2.07 16.15
C ALA A 147 -7.21 -2.90 16.64
N SER A 148 -7.06 -4.22 16.69
CA SER A 148 -7.95 -5.12 17.42
C SER A 148 -7.59 -5.19 18.90
N ILE A 149 -8.59 -5.04 19.77
CA ILE A 149 -8.49 -5.32 21.21
C ILE A 149 -9.33 -6.55 21.49
N PHE A 150 -8.71 -7.61 22.00
CA PHE A 150 -9.36 -8.90 22.14
C PHE A 150 -10.08 -9.05 23.49
N PRO A 151 -11.00 -10.03 23.64
CA PRO A 151 -11.65 -10.29 24.92
C PRO A 151 -10.70 -10.57 26.09
N GLU A 152 -9.48 -11.08 25.83
CA GLU A 152 -8.46 -11.24 26.87
C GLU A 152 -7.89 -9.91 27.36
N ASP A 153 -7.69 -8.94 26.45
CA ASP A 153 -7.25 -7.59 26.82
C ASP A 153 -8.32 -6.86 27.64
N GLU A 154 -9.59 -7.06 27.33
CA GLU A 154 -10.69 -6.52 28.15
C GLU A 154 -10.65 -7.08 29.57
N ARG A 155 -10.41 -8.39 29.73
CA ARG A 155 -10.29 -9.01 31.06
C ARG A 155 -9.06 -8.54 31.82
N ASN A 156 -7.94 -8.37 31.14
CA ASN A 156 -6.64 -8.05 31.76
C ASN A 156 -6.49 -6.55 32.07
N TYR A 157 -7.04 -5.69 31.21
CA TYR A 157 -6.79 -4.24 31.25
C TYR A 157 -8.05 -3.39 31.29
N GLY A 158 -9.24 -3.97 31.13
CA GLY A 158 -10.52 -3.23 31.10
C GLY A 158 -10.77 -2.46 29.80
N ALA A 159 -9.92 -2.64 28.79
CA ALA A 159 -10.10 -2.07 27.46
C ALA A 159 -11.14 -2.89 26.69
N LYS A 160 -12.31 -2.30 26.40
CA LYS A 160 -13.42 -3.03 25.77
C LYS A 160 -12.99 -3.68 24.45
N SER A 161 -13.35 -4.95 24.23
CA SER A 161 -12.98 -5.64 22.99
C SER A 161 -13.68 -5.05 21.75
N GLY A 162 -12.98 -5.06 20.62
CA GLY A 162 -13.45 -4.63 19.31
C GLY A 162 -12.31 -4.09 18.43
N ILE A 163 -12.68 -3.54 17.27
CA ILE A 163 -11.73 -2.93 16.33
C ILE A 163 -11.77 -1.42 16.51
N TYR A 164 -10.62 -0.83 16.79
CA TYR A 164 -10.47 0.60 17.04
C TYR A 164 -9.80 1.28 15.85
N PHE A 165 -10.31 2.44 15.46
CA PHE A 165 -9.74 3.33 14.46
C PHE A 165 -9.40 4.67 15.10
N ARG A 166 -8.19 5.18 14.84
CA ARG A 166 -7.81 6.53 15.24
C ARG A 166 -8.40 7.58 14.30
N ASN A 167 -9.22 8.49 14.83
CA ASN A 167 -9.88 9.55 14.07
C ASN A 167 -8.91 10.40 13.24
N ASP A 168 -7.74 10.71 13.79
CA ASP A 168 -6.71 11.52 13.13
C ASP A 168 -5.93 10.76 12.05
N LYS A 169 -6.10 9.43 11.96
CA LYS A 169 -5.41 8.55 11.02
C LYS A 169 -6.34 7.89 10.00
N ILE A 170 -7.65 8.15 10.02
CA ILE A 170 -8.57 7.53 9.06
C ILE A 170 -8.21 7.97 7.64
N VAL A 171 -7.83 7.00 6.81
CA VAL A 171 -7.53 7.19 5.38
C VAL A 171 -8.54 6.43 4.53
N PRO A 172 -9.17 7.07 3.53
CA PRO A 172 -10.05 6.39 2.59
C PRO A 172 -9.37 5.19 1.93
N TYR A 173 -10.13 4.11 1.68
CA TYR A 173 -9.66 2.83 1.13
C TYR A 173 -8.73 2.03 2.03
N LEU A 174 -7.64 2.63 2.54
CA LEU A 174 -6.73 1.96 3.48
C LEU A 174 -7.43 1.57 4.78
N SER A 175 -8.28 2.43 5.35
CA SER A 175 -9.03 2.10 6.57
C SER A 175 -10.01 0.96 6.34
N THR A 176 -10.60 0.87 5.14
CA THR A 176 -11.47 -0.25 4.74
C THR A 176 -10.64 -1.53 4.67
N SER A 177 -9.50 -1.51 3.98
CA SER A 177 -8.58 -2.66 3.91
C SER A 177 -8.12 -3.13 5.30
N LEU A 178 -7.74 -2.19 6.18
CA LEU A 178 -7.37 -2.49 7.56
C LEU A 178 -8.55 -3.00 8.39
N ALA A 179 -9.78 -2.53 8.16
CA ALA A 179 -10.96 -3.12 8.80
C ALA A 179 -11.11 -4.61 8.46
N GLY A 180 -10.83 -4.99 7.21
CA GLY A 180 -10.80 -6.38 6.77
C GLY A 180 -9.67 -7.18 7.43
N HIS A 181 -8.47 -6.60 7.52
CA HIS A 181 -7.32 -7.19 8.20
C HIS A 181 -7.63 -7.51 9.68
N GLU A 182 -8.11 -6.50 10.42
CA GLU A 182 -8.46 -6.63 11.83
C GLU A 182 -9.65 -7.57 12.05
N LEU A 183 -10.63 -7.59 11.14
CA LEU A 183 -11.73 -8.56 11.17
C LEU A 183 -11.21 -9.99 11.10
N MET A 184 -10.20 -10.25 10.27
CA MET A 184 -9.61 -11.58 10.16
C MET A 184 -8.84 -11.98 11.42
N HIS A 185 -8.20 -11.06 12.13
CA HIS A 185 -7.67 -11.35 13.46
C HIS A 185 -8.79 -11.75 14.44
N PHE A 186 -9.93 -11.05 14.44
CA PHE A 186 -11.09 -11.44 15.26
C PHE A 186 -11.64 -12.82 14.90
N VAL A 187 -11.75 -13.13 13.61
CA VAL A 187 -12.15 -14.47 13.16
C VAL A 187 -11.16 -15.53 13.65
N MET A 188 -9.88 -15.18 13.66
CA MET A 188 -8.80 -16.09 14.02
C MET A 188 -8.50 -16.15 15.52
N GLU A 189 -9.12 -15.28 16.34
CA GLU A 189 -9.01 -15.14 17.80
C GLU A 189 -8.10 -16.19 18.45
N GLU A 190 -6.85 -15.83 18.68
CA GLU A 190 -5.90 -16.66 19.41
C GLU A 190 -5.54 -16.03 20.77
N ASP A 191 -4.98 -16.85 21.66
CA ASP A 191 -4.31 -16.37 22.87
C ASP A 191 -3.06 -15.57 22.44
N HIS A 192 -3.22 -14.25 22.20
CA HIS A 192 -2.24 -13.31 21.63
C HIS A 192 -1.05 -12.99 22.57
N LYS A 193 -0.58 -13.97 23.37
CA LYS A 193 0.64 -13.83 24.19
C LYS A 193 1.92 -13.65 23.36
N ILE A 194 1.86 -13.85 22.04
CA ILE A 194 2.99 -13.69 21.11
C ILE A 194 2.53 -12.81 19.95
N LEU A 195 3.31 -11.77 19.63
CA LEU A 195 3.10 -10.90 18.47
C LEU A 195 2.78 -11.74 17.21
N PRO A 196 1.65 -11.49 16.53
CA PRO A 196 1.29 -12.21 15.32
C PRO A 196 2.33 -11.84 14.23
N THR A 197 3.17 -12.80 13.88
CA THR A 197 4.38 -12.57 13.05
C THR A 197 4.61 -13.72 12.07
N ARG A 198 3.52 -14.33 11.59
CA ARG A 198 3.53 -15.64 10.93
C ARG A 198 2.52 -15.72 9.78
N LEU A 199 2.30 -16.91 9.26
CA LEU A 199 1.25 -17.20 8.26
C LEU A 199 -0.13 -16.60 8.59
N GLU A 200 -0.48 -16.43 9.87
CA GLU A 200 -1.71 -15.74 10.30
C GLU A 200 -1.83 -14.33 9.70
N GLU A 201 -0.79 -13.49 9.82
CA GLU A 201 -0.75 -12.16 9.22
C GLU A 201 -0.95 -12.22 7.70
N GLY A 202 -0.36 -13.24 7.07
CA GLY A 202 -0.54 -13.47 5.65
C GLY A 202 -1.98 -13.80 5.27
N ILE A 203 -2.71 -14.51 6.14
CA ILE A 203 -4.14 -14.79 5.96
C ILE A 203 -4.96 -13.52 6.21
N CYS A 204 -4.61 -12.71 7.22
CA CYS A 204 -5.22 -11.40 7.44
C CYS A 204 -5.06 -10.49 6.22
N ASP A 205 -3.87 -10.46 5.62
CA ASP A 205 -3.62 -9.65 4.43
C ASP A 205 -4.28 -10.22 3.17
N LEU A 206 -4.22 -11.53 2.96
CA LEU A 206 -4.80 -12.16 1.78
C LEU A 206 -6.34 -12.07 1.81
N VAL A 207 -6.95 -12.46 2.92
CA VAL A 207 -8.42 -12.50 3.03
C VAL A 207 -8.94 -11.12 3.41
N GLY A 208 -8.44 -10.56 4.51
CA GLY A 208 -8.90 -9.30 5.05
C GLY A 208 -8.52 -8.10 4.19
N SER A 209 -7.22 -7.84 4.05
CA SER A 209 -6.74 -6.65 3.33
C SER A 209 -7.03 -6.68 1.83
N LEU A 210 -6.93 -7.85 1.18
CA LEU A 210 -7.06 -7.98 -0.27
C LEU A 210 -8.43 -8.52 -0.72
N TYR A 211 -8.81 -9.76 -0.38
CA TYR A 211 -10.05 -10.36 -0.88
C TYR A 211 -11.30 -9.56 -0.48
N LEU A 212 -11.45 -9.19 0.81
CA LEU A 212 -12.63 -8.46 1.27
C LEU A 212 -12.68 -7.05 0.68
N THR A 213 -11.54 -6.39 0.50
CA THR A 213 -11.46 -5.10 -0.18
C THR A 213 -11.87 -5.21 -1.65
N LEU A 214 -11.49 -6.29 -2.35
CA LEU A 214 -11.92 -6.56 -3.73
C LEU A 214 -13.43 -6.74 -3.88
N GLN A 215 -14.13 -7.16 -2.82
CA GLN A 215 -15.60 -7.25 -2.86
C GLN A 215 -16.30 -5.90 -2.75
N ILE A 216 -15.54 -4.82 -2.47
CA ILE A 216 -16.08 -3.49 -2.13
C ILE A 216 -15.51 -2.42 -3.05
N HIS A 217 -14.27 -2.57 -3.49
CA HIS A 217 -13.54 -1.65 -4.35
C HIS A 217 -13.12 -2.34 -5.63
N ASP A 218 -12.75 -1.54 -6.63
CA ASP A 218 -12.27 -2.07 -7.90
C ASP A 218 -10.92 -2.82 -7.73
N PRO A 219 -10.58 -3.71 -8.69
CA PRO A 219 -9.34 -4.47 -8.67
C PRO A 219 -8.08 -3.61 -8.55
N ASP A 220 -8.02 -2.47 -9.24
CA ASP A 220 -6.83 -1.62 -9.24
C ASP A 220 -6.61 -0.94 -7.89
N THR A 221 -7.66 -0.39 -7.29
CA THR A 221 -7.58 0.18 -5.94
C THR A 221 -7.10 -0.85 -4.92
N SER A 222 -7.67 -2.06 -4.94
CA SER A 222 -7.31 -3.12 -3.99
C SER A 222 -5.86 -3.57 -4.15
N LYS A 223 -5.40 -3.75 -5.40
CA LYS A 223 -4.00 -4.05 -5.73
C LYS A 223 -3.06 -2.95 -5.26
N ASN A 224 -3.39 -1.70 -5.54
CA ASN A 224 -2.55 -0.54 -5.20
C ASN A 224 -2.44 -0.34 -3.69
N ILE A 225 -3.48 -0.64 -2.90
CA ILE A 225 -3.39 -0.68 -1.43
C ILE A 225 -2.30 -1.65 -0.98
N MET A 226 -2.36 -2.90 -1.44
CA MET A 226 -1.37 -3.92 -1.05
C MET A 226 0.03 -3.51 -1.47
N ARG A 227 0.19 -3.06 -2.71
CA ARG A 227 1.47 -2.62 -3.28
C ARG A 227 2.08 -1.45 -2.50
N ASN A 228 1.31 -0.38 -2.27
CA ASN A 228 1.81 0.83 -1.64
C ASN A 228 2.10 0.62 -0.15
N ASN A 229 1.34 -0.26 0.52
CA ASN A 229 1.52 -0.53 1.94
C ASN A 229 2.63 -1.57 2.21
N LEU A 230 2.60 -2.72 1.53
CA LEU A 230 3.46 -3.86 1.86
C LEU A 230 4.74 -3.95 1.02
N PHE A 231 4.74 -3.39 -0.19
CA PHE A 231 5.84 -3.57 -1.15
C PHE A 231 6.72 -2.33 -1.28
N SER A 232 6.86 -1.53 -0.20
CA SER A 232 7.72 -0.34 -0.19
C SER A 232 9.22 -0.67 -0.30
N TYR A 233 10.04 0.30 -0.70
CA TYR A 233 11.49 0.21 -0.71
C TYR A 233 12.14 1.60 -0.50
N PRO A 234 13.20 1.70 0.33
CA PRO A 234 13.68 0.66 1.22
C PRO A 234 12.62 0.29 2.25
N SER A 235 12.61 -0.96 2.67
CA SER A 235 11.61 -1.49 3.60
C SER A 235 12.32 -1.97 4.85
N GLU A 236 11.79 -1.60 6.02
CA GLU A 236 12.22 -2.17 7.28
C GLU A 236 11.97 -3.69 7.28
N GLU A 237 12.77 -4.44 8.04
CA GLU A 237 12.67 -5.91 8.07
C GLU A 237 11.26 -6.41 8.43
N ILE A 238 10.55 -5.66 9.29
CA ILE A 238 9.19 -5.99 9.69
C ILE A 238 8.21 -5.94 8.51
N TRP A 239 8.29 -4.93 7.64
CA TRP A 239 7.42 -4.82 6.47
C TRP A 239 7.73 -5.88 5.41
N ASN A 240 9.01 -6.26 5.27
CA ASN A 240 9.37 -7.42 4.45
C ASN A 240 8.74 -8.71 4.98
N LEU A 241 8.66 -8.88 6.31
CA LEU A 241 7.99 -10.03 6.92
C LEU A 241 6.50 -10.09 6.56
N TYR A 242 5.78 -8.97 6.59
CA TYR A 242 4.39 -8.90 6.12
C TYR A 242 4.25 -9.32 4.65
N ALA A 243 5.10 -8.79 3.76
CA ALA A 243 5.11 -9.19 2.35
C ALA A 243 5.40 -10.70 2.18
N TYR A 244 6.30 -11.28 2.98
CA TYR A 244 6.55 -12.72 2.96
C TYR A 244 5.37 -13.54 3.48
N ASN A 245 4.70 -13.09 4.54
CA ASN A 245 3.53 -13.76 5.08
C ASN A 245 2.38 -13.77 4.06
N LEU A 246 2.12 -12.64 3.39
CA LEU A 246 1.16 -12.57 2.28
C LEU A 246 1.53 -13.58 1.17
N LYS A 247 2.81 -13.65 0.78
CA LYS A 247 3.26 -14.63 -0.22
C LYS A 247 3.02 -16.08 0.24
N GLN A 248 3.23 -16.40 1.51
CA GLN A 248 2.96 -17.73 2.06
C GLN A 248 1.47 -18.09 2.02
N ALA A 249 0.59 -17.19 2.47
CA ALA A 249 -0.85 -17.37 2.36
C ALA A 249 -1.29 -17.51 0.89
N GLY A 250 -0.68 -16.70 0.01
CA GLY A 250 -0.90 -16.74 -1.42
C GLY A 250 -0.51 -18.09 -2.05
N LEU A 251 0.56 -18.74 -1.59
CA LEU A 251 0.93 -20.07 -2.07
C LEU A 251 -0.11 -21.15 -1.66
N ILE A 252 -0.72 -21.04 -0.48
CA ILE A 252 -1.83 -21.91 -0.08
C ILE A 252 -3.03 -21.68 -1.00
N TYR A 253 -3.37 -20.42 -1.25
CA TYR A 253 -4.46 -20.05 -2.14
C TYR A 253 -4.22 -20.56 -3.57
N LYS A 254 -3.00 -20.46 -4.11
CA LYS A 254 -2.70 -20.96 -5.45
C LYS A 254 -2.89 -22.47 -5.58
N GLU A 255 -2.60 -23.22 -4.52
CA GLU A 255 -2.78 -24.68 -4.52
C GLU A 255 -4.24 -25.09 -4.28
N TYR A 256 -4.94 -24.41 -3.37
CA TYR A 256 -6.21 -24.88 -2.82
C TYR A 256 -7.39 -23.91 -2.95
N GLY A 257 -7.19 -22.72 -3.49
CA GLY A 257 -8.17 -21.63 -3.57
C GLY A 257 -8.63 -21.11 -2.19
N LEU A 258 -9.73 -20.37 -2.16
CA LEU A 258 -10.32 -19.90 -0.89
C LEU A 258 -10.72 -21.07 0.01
N ARG A 259 -11.00 -22.24 -0.57
CA ARG A 259 -11.35 -23.44 0.18
C ARG A 259 -10.22 -23.88 1.12
N GLY A 260 -8.97 -23.82 0.67
CA GLY A 260 -7.80 -24.09 1.50
C GLY A 260 -7.64 -23.12 2.67
N ILE A 261 -7.89 -21.85 2.40
CA ILE A 261 -7.82 -20.79 3.43
C ILE A 261 -8.93 -20.96 4.46
N CYS A 262 -10.18 -21.16 4.01
CA CYS A 262 -11.32 -21.39 4.90
C CYS A 262 -11.14 -22.64 5.75
N TRP A 263 -10.55 -23.71 5.19
CA TRP A 263 -10.20 -24.89 5.97
C TRP A 263 -9.25 -24.56 7.11
N LEU A 264 -8.21 -23.76 6.90
CA LEU A 264 -7.29 -23.33 7.96
C LEU A 264 -8.00 -22.50 9.03
N VAL A 265 -8.78 -21.53 8.57
CA VAL A 265 -9.51 -20.61 9.45
C VAL A 265 -10.54 -21.36 10.30
N ASN A 266 -11.18 -22.42 9.81
CA ASN A 266 -12.24 -23.11 10.55
C ASN A 266 -11.75 -24.24 11.48
N GLN A 267 -10.45 -24.35 11.77
CA GLN A 267 -9.94 -25.41 12.66
C GLN A 267 -10.10 -25.09 14.14
N ASN A 268 -10.61 -26.05 14.93
CA ASN A 268 -10.70 -25.93 16.39
C ASN A 268 -9.33 -25.79 17.10
N ASN A 269 -8.23 -26.21 16.46
CA ASN A 269 -6.85 -26.07 16.96
C ASN A 269 -6.00 -25.18 16.03
N ARG A 270 -6.62 -24.13 15.50
CA ARG A 270 -6.09 -23.18 14.51
C ARG A 270 -4.60 -22.86 14.69
N SER A 271 -4.18 -22.38 15.86
CA SER A 271 -2.78 -22.00 16.12
C SER A 271 -1.78 -23.10 15.83
N SER A 272 -2.05 -24.28 16.36
CA SER A 272 -1.19 -25.45 16.16
C SER A 272 -1.21 -25.87 14.70
N LYS A 273 -2.36 -25.72 14.03
CA LYS A 273 -2.50 -26.03 12.62
C LYS A 273 -1.75 -25.06 11.71
N ILE A 274 -1.91 -23.75 11.92
CA ILE A 274 -1.20 -22.68 11.20
C ILE A 274 0.31 -22.92 11.33
N LYS A 275 0.83 -23.17 12.53
CA LYS A 275 2.25 -23.50 12.76
C LYS A 275 2.69 -24.77 12.03
N ALA A 276 1.85 -25.79 11.95
CA ALA A 276 2.17 -27.02 11.21
C ALA A 276 2.18 -26.79 9.69
N VAL A 277 1.27 -25.97 9.19
CA VAL A 277 1.16 -25.60 7.77
C VAL A 277 2.32 -24.71 7.35
N GLU A 278 2.67 -23.70 8.15
CA GLU A 278 3.84 -22.86 7.96
C GLU A 278 5.13 -23.69 7.86
N ARG A 279 5.30 -24.71 8.71
CA ARG A 279 6.45 -25.64 8.59
C ARG A 279 6.46 -26.43 7.28
N LYS A 280 5.29 -26.73 6.71
CA LYS A 280 5.19 -27.40 5.40
C LYS A 280 5.47 -26.44 4.26
N LEU A 281 4.96 -25.21 4.34
CA LEU A 281 5.26 -24.12 3.41
C LEU A 281 6.77 -23.89 3.28
N LEU A 282 7.45 -23.70 4.42
CA LEU A 282 8.90 -23.48 4.48
C LEU A 282 9.72 -24.67 3.95
N LYS A 283 9.12 -25.85 3.83
CA LYS A 283 9.74 -27.05 3.26
C LYS A 283 9.33 -27.33 1.81
N GLY A 284 8.51 -26.48 1.19
CA GLY A 284 7.97 -26.70 -0.15
C GLY A 284 6.99 -27.89 -0.24
N ARG A 285 6.32 -28.22 0.87
CA ARG A 285 5.44 -29.40 1.02
C ARG A 285 3.97 -29.03 1.11
N ILE A 286 3.56 -27.97 0.42
CA ILE A 286 2.18 -27.50 0.40
C ILE A 286 1.21 -28.59 -0.10
N PRO A 287 1.51 -29.35 -1.17
CA PRO A 287 0.61 -30.41 -1.65
C PRO A 287 0.31 -31.50 -0.62
N GLU A 288 1.18 -31.68 0.38
CA GLU A 288 0.99 -32.66 1.47
C GLU A 288 -0.08 -32.23 2.50
N LEU A 289 -0.74 -31.08 2.35
CA LEU A 289 -1.84 -30.69 3.23
C LEU A 289 -3.09 -31.56 3.00
N GLY A 290 -3.25 -32.13 1.79
CA GLY A 290 -4.37 -33.03 1.46
C GLY A 290 -5.73 -32.35 1.54
N ILE A 291 -5.78 -31.04 1.29
CA ILE A 291 -7.02 -30.27 1.27
C ILE A 291 -7.61 -30.35 -0.15
N GLU A 292 -8.93 -30.36 -0.24
CA GLU A 292 -9.60 -30.26 -1.54
C GLU A 292 -9.43 -28.85 -2.10
N SER A 293 -8.97 -28.73 -3.35
CA SER A 293 -8.87 -27.44 -4.03
C SER A 293 -10.25 -26.93 -4.48
N GLY A 294 -10.42 -25.61 -4.55
CA GLY A 294 -11.64 -25.00 -5.10
C GLY A 294 -11.89 -23.57 -4.61
N ASN A 295 -12.95 -22.97 -5.12
CA ASN A 295 -13.35 -21.57 -4.85
C ASN A 295 -12.22 -20.59 -5.18
N PHE A 296 -11.72 -20.63 -6.41
CA PHE A 296 -10.82 -19.62 -6.93
C PHE A 296 -11.64 -18.42 -7.39
N ASP A 297 -11.24 -17.24 -6.95
CA ASP A 297 -11.76 -15.95 -7.38
C ASP A 297 -10.82 -15.39 -8.47
N GLU A 298 -11.36 -15.02 -9.63
CA GLU A 298 -10.55 -14.66 -10.81
C GLU A 298 -9.72 -13.40 -10.56
N ASP A 299 -10.33 -12.35 -10.01
CA ASP A 299 -9.68 -11.06 -9.73
C ASP A 299 -8.63 -11.21 -8.63
N LEU A 300 -8.96 -11.91 -7.54
CA LEU A 300 -8.01 -12.22 -6.48
C LEU A 300 -6.82 -13.02 -7.02
N THR A 301 -7.07 -14.00 -7.90
CA THR A 301 -6.02 -14.82 -8.51
C THR A 301 -5.09 -13.99 -9.38
N ALA A 302 -5.65 -13.09 -10.20
CA ALA A 302 -4.87 -12.21 -11.06
C ALA A 302 -3.97 -11.29 -10.24
N ILE A 303 -4.53 -10.58 -9.25
CA ILE A 303 -3.79 -9.64 -8.41
C ILE A 303 -2.75 -10.36 -7.56
N LEU A 304 -3.10 -11.49 -6.95
CA LEU A 304 -2.17 -12.23 -6.11
C LEU A 304 -0.98 -12.76 -6.90
N ASN A 305 -1.19 -13.20 -8.15
CA ASN A 305 -0.08 -13.62 -9.02
C ASN A 305 0.89 -12.47 -9.29
N GLU A 306 0.37 -11.27 -9.52
CA GLU A 306 1.17 -10.06 -9.67
C GLU A 306 1.96 -9.76 -8.39
N LEU A 307 1.30 -9.71 -7.23
CA LEU A 307 1.93 -9.38 -5.94
C LEU A 307 2.99 -10.41 -5.50
N ILE A 308 2.76 -11.70 -5.73
CA ILE A 308 3.76 -12.74 -5.41
C ILE A 308 5.00 -12.58 -6.28
N GLY A 309 4.79 -12.31 -7.58
CA GLY A 309 5.85 -12.07 -8.56
C GLY A 309 6.54 -10.70 -8.40
N PHE A 310 5.95 -9.78 -7.64
CA PHE A 310 6.43 -8.40 -7.52
C PHE A 310 7.83 -8.34 -6.88
N PRO A 311 8.84 -7.82 -7.59
CA PRO A 311 10.20 -7.66 -7.09
C PRO A 311 10.34 -6.35 -6.31
N LEU A 312 10.60 -6.48 -5.00
CA LEU A 312 10.71 -5.33 -4.09
C LEU A 312 11.86 -4.37 -4.46
N ASN A 313 12.94 -4.91 -4.99
CA ASN A 313 14.20 -4.21 -5.22
C ASN A 313 14.38 -3.69 -6.66
N LEU A 314 13.37 -3.77 -7.54
CA LEU A 314 13.41 -3.11 -8.85
C LEU A 314 13.13 -1.61 -8.72
N VAL A 315 14.07 -0.94 -8.10
CA VAL A 315 13.99 0.47 -7.73
C VAL A 315 15.27 1.17 -8.16
N VAL A 316 15.11 2.24 -8.95
CA VAL A 316 16.22 2.98 -9.57
C VAL A 316 16.21 4.46 -9.18
N SER A 317 17.28 5.19 -9.49
CA SER A 317 17.29 6.64 -9.38
C SER A 317 16.24 7.28 -10.32
N PRO A 318 15.75 8.49 -10.01
CA PRO A 318 14.78 9.19 -10.86
C PRO A 318 15.24 9.38 -12.31
N LEU A 319 16.51 9.74 -12.55
CA LEU A 319 17.03 9.87 -13.91
C LEU A 319 17.09 8.53 -14.64
N ALA A 320 17.41 7.44 -13.94
CA ALA A 320 17.37 6.10 -14.52
C ALA A 320 15.95 5.69 -14.89
N TYR A 321 14.97 5.96 -14.03
CA TYR A 321 13.55 5.72 -14.33
C TYR A 321 13.09 6.53 -15.55
N TYR A 322 13.35 7.84 -15.54
CA TYR A 322 12.98 8.74 -16.63
C TYR A 322 13.64 8.33 -17.95
N SER A 323 14.93 8.00 -17.93
CA SER A 323 15.65 7.49 -19.10
C SER A 323 15.02 6.20 -19.61
N ALA A 324 14.70 5.27 -18.71
CA ALA A 324 14.11 3.98 -19.04
C ALA A 324 12.75 4.11 -19.77
N CYS A 325 11.93 5.10 -19.41
CA CYS A 325 10.67 5.39 -20.11
C CYS A 325 10.85 5.85 -21.57
N ASN A 326 12.06 6.26 -21.95
CA ASN A 326 12.38 6.83 -23.26
C ASN A 326 13.41 5.98 -24.04
N ILE A 327 13.75 4.79 -23.54
CA ILE A 327 14.66 3.86 -24.23
C ILE A 327 13.94 3.19 -25.39
N GLU A 328 14.58 3.17 -26.56
CA GLU A 328 14.17 2.36 -27.71
C GLU A 328 15.32 1.45 -28.19
N ILE A 329 14.97 0.29 -28.72
CA ILE A 329 15.95 -0.66 -29.28
C ILE A 329 16.68 0.01 -30.47
N GLY A 330 17.99 -0.12 -30.50
CA GLY A 330 18.84 0.36 -31.60
C GLY A 330 19.32 1.81 -31.43
N ILE A 331 18.80 2.57 -30.47
CA ILE A 331 19.29 3.92 -30.15
C ILE A 331 20.53 3.82 -29.26
N SER A 332 21.50 4.73 -29.47
CA SER A 332 22.66 4.82 -28.59
C SER A 332 22.34 5.63 -27.32
N SER A 333 22.92 5.25 -26.18
CA SER A 333 22.77 6.03 -24.94
C SER A 333 23.21 7.50 -25.09
N LEU A 334 24.17 7.79 -25.97
CA LEU A 334 24.60 9.16 -26.26
C LEU A 334 23.55 9.96 -27.03
N ASP A 335 22.82 9.30 -27.93
CA ASP A 335 21.70 9.92 -28.66
C ASP A 335 20.55 10.22 -27.69
N ILE A 336 20.21 9.30 -26.78
CA ILE A 336 19.20 9.55 -25.73
C ILE A 336 19.59 10.74 -24.85
N ILE A 337 20.87 10.80 -24.41
CA ILE A 337 21.38 11.94 -23.62
C ILE A 337 21.18 13.24 -24.38
N LYS A 338 21.44 13.24 -25.68
CA LYS A 338 21.32 14.44 -26.52
C LYS A 338 19.85 14.81 -26.75
N ASP A 339 19.00 13.85 -27.10
CA ASP A 339 17.61 14.05 -27.50
C ASP A 339 16.73 14.47 -26.33
N LEU A 340 16.98 13.90 -25.14
CA LEU A 340 16.31 14.30 -23.89
C LEU A 340 17.06 15.42 -23.16
N ASN A 341 18.17 15.90 -23.70
CA ASN A 341 18.97 16.98 -23.12
C ASN A 341 19.38 16.68 -21.66
N LEU A 342 19.88 15.47 -21.41
CA LEU A 342 20.26 15.00 -20.09
C LEU A 342 21.64 15.52 -19.68
N TYR A 343 21.83 15.74 -18.38
CA TYR A 343 23.16 15.99 -17.84
C TYR A 343 24.04 14.74 -17.99
N LYS A 344 25.04 14.83 -18.87
CA LYS A 344 25.76 13.66 -19.42
C LYS A 344 26.31 12.72 -18.35
N ASP A 345 26.99 13.25 -17.33
CA ASP A 345 27.69 12.40 -16.35
C ASP A 345 26.68 11.63 -15.49
N GLU A 346 25.62 12.30 -15.01
CA GLU A 346 24.53 11.67 -14.25
C GLU A 346 23.75 10.68 -15.12
N ALA A 347 23.54 10.98 -16.40
CA ALA A 347 22.86 10.07 -17.31
C ALA A 347 23.68 8.79 -17.54
N LEU A 348 24.99 8.89 -17.70
CA LEU A 348 25.86 7.72 -17.82
C LEU A 348 25.82 6.85 -16.56
N GLU A 349 25.77 7.46 -15.37
CA GLU A 349 25.55 6.74 -14.10
C GLU A 349 24.18 6.06 -14.05
N ALA A 350 23.12 6.75 -14.48
CA ALA A 350 21.78 6.21 -14.57
C ALA A 350 21.70 5.00 -15.51
N PHE A 351 22.35 5.07 -16.69
CA PHE A 351 22.45 3.93 -17.59
C PHE A 351 23.24 2.77 -17.00
N ASN A 352 24.30 3.04 -16.23
CA ASN A 352 25.05 1.99 -15.51
C ASN A 352 24.18 1.31 -14.45
N GLU A 353 23.35 2.06 -13.73
CA GLU A 353 22.36 1.53 -12.79
C GLU A 353 21.36 0.61 -13.50
N LEU A 354 20.82 1.04 -14.64
CA LEU A 354 19.91 0.22 -15.46
C LEU A 354 20.58 -1.05 -15.98
N GLU A 355 21.82 -0.95 -16.47
CA GLU A 355 22.60 -2.09 -16.98
C GLU A 355 22.90 -3.12 -15.88
N PHE A 356 23.18 -2.65 -14.67
CA PHE A 356 23.39 -3.53 -13.52
C PHE A 356 22.12 -4.32 -13.14
N MET A 357 20.95 -3.69 -13.23
CA MET A 357 19.67 -4.31 -12.87
C MET A 357 19.09 -5.17 -14.00
N PHE A 358 19.32 -4.75 -15.24
CA PHE A 358 18.87 -5.40 -16.45
C PHE A 358 20.10 -5.71 -17.31
N PRO A 359 20.85 -6.80 -17.04
CA PRO A 359 22.10 -7.14 -17.72
C PRO A 359 21.95 -7.40 -19.23
N LEU A 360 20.74 -7.24 -19.78
CA LEU A 360 20.38 -7.39 -21.19
C LEU A 360 20.38 -6.06 -21.97
N ILE A 361 20.69 -4.92 -21.32
CA ILE A 361 21.17 -3.73 -22.05
C ILE A 361 22.61 -4.01 -22.49
N ALA A 362 22.78 -4.87 -23.50
CA ALA A 362 24.10 -5.15 -24.05
C ALA A 362 24.59 -3.90 -24.79
N ARG A 363 25.40 -3.07 -24.13
CA ARG A 363 26.17 -1.99 -24.77
C ARG A 363 27.22 -2.57 -25.69
N LYS A 364 26.82 -3.06 -26.86
CA LYS A 364 27.75 -3.12 -27.99
C LYS A 364 27.79 -1.73 -28.59
N ASP A 365 28.88 -1.00 -28.38
CA ASP A 365 29.10 0.34 -28.94
C ASP A 365 28.06 1.39 -28.47
N ASN A 366 27.59 1.30 -27.21
CA ASN A 366 26.54 2.15 -26.61
C ASN A 366 25.11 1.98 -27.14
N ILE A 367 24.86 0.97 -27.98
CA ILE A 367 23.55 0.69 -28.57
C ILE A 367 22.71 -0.16 -27.61
N ILE A 368 21.42 0.17 -27.49
CA ILE A 368 20.46 -0.62 -26.70
C ILE A 368 19.96 -1.81 -27.52
N MET A 369 20.00 -3.01 -26.93
CA MET A 369 19.74 -4.27 -27.64
C MET A 369 18.47 -5.01 -27.19
N ASP A 370 17.78 -4.56 -26.13
CA ASP A 370 16.64 -5.26 -25.54
C ASP A 370 15.62 -4.27 -24.97
N GLU A 371 14.33 -4.61 -25.05
CA GLU A 371 13.18 -3.86 -24.54
C GLU A 371 12.61 -4.43 -23.23
N ILE A 372 13.26 -5.43 -22.60
CA ILE A 372 12.78 -6.02 -21.34
C ILE A 372 12.40 -4.96 -20.29
N ILE A 373 13.15 -3.85 -20.21
CA ILE A 373 12.87 -2.76 -19.27
C ILE A 373 11.47 -2.14 -19.49
N LYS A 374 10.99 -2.09 -20.74
CA LYS A 374 9.67 -1.59 -21.09
C LYS A 374 8.57 -2.47 -20.49
N ASN A 375 8.73 -3.80 -20.50
CA ASN A 375 7.81 -4.69 -19.83
C ASN A 375 7.71 -4.38 -18.32
N TYR A 376 8.82 -4.10 -17.66
CA TYR A 376 8.82 -3.73 -16.24
C TYR A 376 8.20 -2.35 -15.98
N ILE A 377 8.30 -1.40 -16.93
CA ILE A 377 7.64 -0.09 -16.83
C ILE A 377 6.13 -0.22 -17.06
N ASP A 378 5.72 -0.93 -18.10
CA ASP A 378 4.31 -1.11 -18.49
C ASP A 378 3.54 -1.87 -17.40
N LEU A 379 4.18 -2.84 -16.74
CA LEU A 379 3.64 -3.53 -15.57
C LEU A 379 3.77 -2.71 -14.27
N ASN A 380 4.29 -1.48 -14.34
CA ASN A 380 4.56 -0.60 -13.21
C ASN A 380 5.44 -1.27 -12.12
N VAL A 381 6.30 -2.21 -12.49
CA VAL A 381 7.16 -2.96 -11.57
C VAL A 381 8.46 -2.21 -11.29
N LEU A 382 9.06 -1.61 -12.32
CA LEU A 382 10.18 -0.69 -12.13
C LEU A 382 9.66 0.57 -11.43
N ARG A 383 10.35 1.01 -10.38
CA ARG A 383 9.95 2.17 -9.57
C ARG A 383 11.10 3.13 -9.36
N TYR A 384 10.80 4.39 -9.05
CA TYR A 384 11.82 5.40 -8.75
C TYR A 384 11.92 5.69 -7.26
N ARG A 385 13.14 5.99 -6.81
CA ARG A 385 13.41 6.46 -5.44
C ARG A 385 12.96 7.91 -5.26
N ILE A 386 12.31 8.19 -4.14
CA ILE A 386 12.01 9.57 -3.73
C ILE A 386 13.20 10.10 -2.91
N ASP A 387 13.71 11.28 -3.26
CA ASP A 387 14.54 12.06 -2.34
C ASP A 387 13.65 13.04 -1.56
N ARG A 388 13.49 12.77 -0.25
CA ARG A 388 12.67 13.58 0.66
C ARG A 388 13.07 15.05 0.65
N LYS A 389 14.35 15.37 0.43
CA LYS A 389 14.82 16.77 0.42
C LYS A 389 14.21 17.55 -0.73
N TRP A 390 14.04 16.95 -1.90
CA TRP A 390 13.45 17.64 -3.06
C TRP A 390 11.96 17.90 -2.86
N ILE A 391 11.24 17.01 -2.19
CA ILE A 391 9.85 17.26 -1.79
C ILE A 391 9.78 18.38 -0.75
N GLU A 392 10.65 18.36 0.27
CA GLU A 392 10.68 19.42 1.27
C GLU A 392 11.00 20.79 0.66
N GLU A 393 11.96 20.86 -0.26
CA GLU A 393 12.29 22.09 -1.00
C GLU A 393 11.09 22.58 -1.83
N LEU A 394 10.44 21.67 -2.58
CA LEU A 394 9.23 21.96 -3.35
C LEU A 394 8.15 22.59 -2.46
N ILE A 395 7.92 22.02 -1.28
CA ILE A 395 6.82 22.48 -0.42
C ILE A 395 7.18 23.76 0.35
N ARG A 396 8.44 23.94 0.77
CA ARG A 396 8.92 25.21 1.35
C ARG A 396 8.65 26.38 0.40
N ASP A 397 8.95 26.20 -0.89
CA ASP A 397 8.69 27.21 -1.93
C ASP A 397 7.21 27.57 -2.09
N ILE A 398 6.31 26.62 -1.86
CA ILE A 398 4.85 26.82 -1.93
C ILE A 398 4.37 27.63 -0.72
N ILE A 399 4.98 27.43 0.45
CA ILE A 399 4.53 28.00 1.73
C ILE A 399 5.11 29.37 2.01
N ASP A 400 6.37 29.63 1.68
CA ASP A 400 6.99 30.94 1.88
C ASP A 400 6.23 32.06 1.11
N LYS A 401 5.47 31.69 0.07
CA LYS A 401 4.56 32.61 -0.66
C LYS A 401 3.18 32.81 -0.03
N ARG A 402 2.79 32.00 0.96
CA ARG A 402 1.49 32.13 1.65
C ARG A 402 1.51 33.13 2.81
N GLY A 403 2.66 33.70 3.18
CA GLY A 403 2.74 34.57 4.36
C GLY A 403 2.35 33.86 5.67
N LEU A 404 2.36 32.51 5.67
CA LEU A 404 2.02 31.65 6.81
C LEU A 404 3.21 31.49 7.78
N ARG A 405 3.94 32.57 8.04
CA ARG A 405 4.65 32.70 9.32
C ARG A 405 3.74 33.47 10.26
N LYS A 406 2.93 32.72 11.01
CA LYS A 406 2.50 33.16 12.34
C LYS A 406 3.24 32.34 13.37
#